data_AF-A0A355WG96-F1
#
_entry.id   AF-A0A355WG96-F1
#
_cell.length_a   1.000
_cell.length_b   1.000
_cell.length_c   1.000
_cell.angle_alpha   90.00
_cell.angle_beta   90.00
_cell.angle_gamma   90.00
#
_symmetry.space_group_name_H-M   'P 1'
#
loop_
_entity.id
_entity.type
_entity.pdbx_description
1 polymer ?
#
loop_
_entity_poly.entity_id
_entity_poly.type
_entity_poly.pdbx_seq_one_letter_code
_entity_poly.pdbx_strand_id
1 'polypeptide(L)' 'GVGIVIEKGFQQGGKLLRNMGVNLHSLAVIESMENGKITFL' A
#
# COMPACT_ATOMS: atom_id res chain seq x y z
N GLY A 1 -13.23 -1.68 8.77
CA GLY A 1 -12.18 -1.04 7.95
C GLY A 1 -10.83 -1.61 8.34
N VAL A 2 -9.80 -1.40 7.52
CA VAL A 2 -8.42 -1.87 7.76
C VAL A 2 -7.48 -0.67 7.76
N GLY A 3 -6.66 -0.56 8.81
CA GLY A 3 -5.59 0.44 8.92
C GLY A 3 -4.23 -0.23 8.69
N ILE A 4 -3.43 0.34 7.79
CA ILE A 4 -2.08 -0.15 7.47
C ILE A 4 -1.07 0.95 7.81
N VAL A 5 -0.05 0.63 8.60
CA VAL A 5 1.01 1.60 8.90
C VAL A 5 1.89 1.84 7.66
N ILE A 6 2.29 0.77 6.98
CA ILE A 6 3.09 0.84 5.74
C ILE A 6 2.49 -0.10 4.69
N GLU A 7 1.99 0.46 3.58
CA GLU A 7 1.48 -0.29 2.44
C GLU A 7 2.56 -0.35 1.34
N LYS A 8 2.83 -1.55 0.82
CA LYS A 8 3.63 -1.72 -0.41
C LYS A 8 2.72 -1.55 -1.62
N GLY A 9 2.56 -0.31 -2.09
CA GLY A 9 1.65 0.06 -3.18
C GLY A 9 2.01 -0.58 -4.52
N PHE A 10 3.27 -0.94 -4.74
CA PHE A 10 3.72 -1.71 -5.90
C PHE A 10 3.27 -3.19 -5.88
N GLN A 11 2.65 -3.67 -4.81
CA GLN A 11 2.09 -5.03 -4.73
C GLN A 11 0.56 -5.03 -4.83
N GLN A 12 -0.01 -6.14 -5.32
CA GLN A 12 -1.44 -6.24 -5.63
C GLN A 12 -2.40 -6.31 -4.43
N GLY A 13 -1.90 -6.55 -3.20
CA GLY A 13 -2.75 -6.82 -2.03
C GLY A 13 -3.73 -5.70 -1.71
N GLY A 14 -3.25 -4.45 -1.71
CA GLY A 14 -4.10 -3.29 -1.45
C GLY A 14 -5.17 -3.10 -2.54
N LYS A 15 -4.86 -3.43 -3.80
CA LYS A 15 -5.83 -3.39 -4.90
C LYS A 15 -6.92 -4.44 -4.73
N LEU A 16 -6.55 -5.66 -4.35
CA LEU A 16 -7.50 -6.74 -4.08
C LEU A 16 -8.49 -6.36 -2.98
N LEU A 17 -8.01 -5.82 -1.85
CA LEU A 17 -8.85 -5.41 -0.73
C LEU A 17 -9.82 -4.28 -1.13
N ARG A 18 -9.34 -3.26 -1.86
CA ARG A 18 -10.19 -2.19 -2.37
C ARG A 18 -11.27 -2.73 -3.33
N ASN A 19 -10.93 -3.66 -4.22
CA ASN A 19 -11.88 -4.30 -5.15
C ASN A 19 -12.95 -5.13 -4.44
N MET A 20 -12.65 -5.67 -3.25
CA MET A 20 -13.61 -6.37 -2.40
C MET A 20 -14.53 -5.42 -1.61
N GLY A 21 -14.38 -4.10 -1.78
CA GLY A 21 -15.15 -3.09 -1.04
C GLY A 21 -14.65 -2.87 0.40
N VAL A 22 -13.44 -3.35 0.75
CA VAL A 22 -12.87 -3.12 2.07
C VAL A 22 -12.48 -1.65 2.21
N ASN A 23 -13.01 -0.97 3.23
CA ASN A 23 -12.56 0.37 3.59
C ASN A 23 -11.12 0.30 4.17
N LEU A 24 -10.13 0.66 3.36
CA LEU A 24 -8.70 0.55 3.64
C LEU A 24 -8.05 1.93 3.69
N HIS A 25 -7.28 2.19 4.76
CA HIS A 25 -6.52 3.40 4.97
C HIS A 25 -5.06 3.07 5.31
N SER A 26 -4.11 3.77 4.69
CA SER A 26 -2.67 3.56 4.87
C SER A 26 -2.00 4.85 5.33
N LEU A 27 -1.10 4.78 6.32
CA LEU A 27 -0.38 5.95 6.82
C LEU A 27 0.80 6.34 5.90
N ALA A 28 1.49 5.34 5.34
CA ALA A 28 2.52 5.53 4.33
C ALA A 28 2.32 4.50 3.21
N VAL A 29 2.37 4.94 1.96
CA VAL A 29 2.30 4.08 0.78
C VAL A 29 3.64 4.13 0.08
N ILE A 30 4.31 2.99 -0.02
CA ILE A 30 5.55 2.83 -0.77
C ILE A 30 5.20 2.58 -2.23
N GLU A 31 5.62 3.50 -3.10
CA GLU A 31 5.47 3.39 -4.55
C GLU A 31 6.51 2.42 -5.14
N SER A 32 7.77 2.45 -4.70
CA SER A 32 8.81 1.54 -5.19
C SER A 32 9.92 1.30 -4.15
N MET A 33 10.64 0.20 -4.33
CA MET A 33 11.81 -0.18 -3.53
C MET A 33 12.91 -0.69 -4.46
N GLU A 34 13.86 0.16 -4.77
CA GLU A 34 14.91 -0.13 -5.75
C GLU A 34 16.26 0.41 -5.28
N ASN A 35 17.33 -0.34 -5.55
CA ASN A 35 18.71 0.08 -5.23
C ASN A 35 18.90 0.58 -3.78
N GLY A 36 18.21 -0.06 -2.81
CA GLY A 36 18.26 0.32 -1.39
C GLY A 36 17.53 1.62 -1.04
N LYS A 37 16.77 2.21 -1.97
CA LYS A 37 15.96 3.41 -1.76
C LYS A 37 14.47 3.08 -1.77
N ILE A 38 13.70 3.85 -1.01
CA ILE A 38 12.25 3.74 -0.90
C ILE A 38 11.65 5.04 -1.43
N THR A 39 10.74 4.92 -2.38
CA THR A 39 9.93 6.05 -2.89
C THR A 39 8.54 5.94 -2.31
N PHE A 40 8.03 7.04 -1.76
CA PHE A 40 6.67 7.14 -1.23
C PHE A 40 5.77 7.90 -2.22
N LEU A 41 4.48 7.55 -2.22
CA LEU A 41 3.45 8.22 -3.03
C LEU A 41 2.98 9.54 -2.40
#